data_AF-A0A8I1SQG8-F1
#
_entry.id   AF-A0A8I1SQG8-F1
#
_cell.length_a   1.000
_cell.length_b   1.000
_cell.length_c   1.000
_cell.angle_alpha   90.00
_cell.angle_beta   90.00
_cell.angle_gamma   90.00
#
_symmetry.space_group_name_H-M   'P 1'
#
loop_
_entity.id
_entity.type
_entity.pdbx_description
1 polymer ?
#
loop_
_entity_poly.entity_id
_entity_poly.type
_entity_poly.pdbx_seq_one_letter_code
_entity_poly.pdbx_strand_id
1 'polypeptide(L)'
;MTLPKLTKDDWKTIGPWAAVIVIFIGSPIYLAVRPNDFTPFVQVLLSLFLFVLAYWIGYKAEIAKAAKAANDRWLPQAESVIYRLLTLRTNVRGFSDSTKSSCSEATCDLPELDDPALKAVRIKMKSDCEGSSQRLDDIGHQLEDAISDWRRFIEANCHGEECARIWDAIRDREARLEQEIKERKEAKAKKALPPEDAL
;
A
#
# COMPACT_ATOMS: atom_id res chain seq x y z
N MET A 1 -17.89 17.01 -26.36
CA MET A 1 -18.33 15.76 -25.71
C MET A 1 -19.21 14.99 -26.68
N THR A 2 -18.67 13.97 -27.33
CA THR A 2 -19.42 13.08 -28.22
C THR A 2 -20.05 11.96 -27.38
N LEU A 3 -21.38 11.91 -27.32
CA LEU A 3 -22.11 10.83 -26.67
C LEU A 3 -21.76 9.49 -27.36
N PRO A 4 -21.55 8.40 -26.59
CA PRO A 4 -21.28 7.09 -27.17
C PRO A 4 -22.47 6.65 -28.04
N LYS A 5 -22.19 6.21 -29.27
CA LYS A 5 -23.21 5.65 -30.16
C LYS A 5 -23.59 4.27 -29.62
N LEU A 6 -24.78 4.15 -29.01
CA LEU A 6 -25.34 2.85 -28.63
C LEU A 6 -25.41 1.95 -29.86
N THR A 7 -24.86 0.74 -29.74
CA THR A 7 -24.91 -0.27 -30.80
C THR A 7 -26.22 -1.04 -30.74
N LYS A 8 -26.56 -1.75 -31.83
CA LYS A 8 -27.81 -2.52 -31.94
C LYS A 8 -27.88 -3.69 -30.94
N ASP A 9 -26.72 -4.17 -30.50
CA ASP A 9 -26.60 -5.23 -29.49
C ASP A 9 -26.81 -4.70 -28.06
N ASP A 10 -26.40 -3.46 -27.77
CA ASP A 10 -26.70 -2.80 -26.49
C ASP A 10 -28.21 -2.68 -26.25
N TRP A 11 -29.00 -2.48 -27.31
CA TRP A 11 -30.45 -2.34 -27.23
C TRP A 11 -31.19 -3.63 -26.85
N LYS A 12 -30.64 -4.81 -27.21
CA LYS A 12 -31.22 -6.10 -26.80
C LYS A 12 -31.02 -6.35 -25.31
N THR A 13 -29.92 -5.87 -24.76
CA THR A 13 -29.59 -6.02 -23.34
C THR A 13 -30.28 -4.96 -22.48
N ILE A 14 -30.35 -3.71 -22.95
CA ILE A 14 -30.89 -2.57 -22.19
C ILE A 14 -32.43 -2.48 -22.31
N GLY A 15 -33.00 -2.85 -23.46
CA GLY A 15 -34.45 -2.73 -23.74
C GLY A 15 -35.37 -3.37 -22.68
N PRO A 16 -35.11 -4.60 -22.22
CA PRO A 16 -35.92 -5.24 -21.18
C PRO A 16 -35.86 -4.47 -19.85
N TRP A 17 -34.68 -4.01 -19.44
CA TRP A 17 -34.48 -3.25 -18.20
C TRP A 17 -35.10 -1.85 -18.28
N ALA A 18 -35.03 -1.19 -19.43
CA ALA A 18 -35.68 0.10 -19.65
C ALA A 18 -37.20 -0.02 -19.54
N ALA A 19 -37.80 -1.07 -20.12
CA ALA A 19 -39.24 -1.34 -20.00
C ALA A 19 -39.66 -1.59 -18.54
N VAL A 20 -38.85 -2.37 -17.80
CA VAL A 20 -39.05 -2.62 -16.37
C VAL A 20 -39.02 -1.30 -15.57
N ILE A 21 -38.02 -0.45 -15.81
CA ILE A 21 -37.91 0.87 -15.15
C ILE A 21 -39.11 1.77 -15.47
N VAL A 22 -39.54 1.81 -16.74
CA VAL A 22 -40.70 2.61 -17.16
C VAL A 22 -41.99 2.10 -16.51
N ILE A 23 -42.17 0.79 -16.36
CA ILE A 23 -43.34 0.24 -15.67
C ILE A 23 -43.28 0.57 -14.17
N PHE A 24 -42.12 0.39 -13.52
CA PHE A 24 -41.99 0.63 -12.08
C PHE A 24 -42.04 2.12 -11.69
N ILE A 25 -41.58 3.04 -12.53
CA ILE A 25 -41.65 4.48 -12.29
C ILE A 25 -42.95 5.08 -12.85
N GLY A 26 -43.38 4.65 -14.04
CA GLY A 26 -44.57 5.16 -14.71
C GLY A 26 -45.85 4.74 -14.02
N SER A 27 -45.93 3.53 -13.43
CA SER A 27 -47.13 3.06 -12.74
C SER A 27 -47.51 3.93 -11.52
N PRO A 28 -46.60 4.28 -10.58
CA PRO A 28 -46.95 5.18 -9.47
C PRO A 28 -47.31 6.60 -9.93
N ILE A 29 -46.67 7.12 -10.99
CA ILE A 29 -47.00 8.44 -11.57
C ILE A 29 -48.40 8.41 -12.20
N TYR A 30 -48.73 7.36 -12.95
CA TYR A 30 -50.04 7.19 -13.57
C TYR A 30 -51.15 7.08 -12.52
N LEU A 31 -50.93 6.32 -11.45
CA LEU A 31 -51.88 6.17 -10.35
C LEU A 31 -52.08 7.47 -9.56
N ALA A 32 -51.05 8.32 -9.46
CA ALA A 32 -51.18 9.64 -8.83
C ALA A 32 -52.13 10.56 -9.62
N VAL A 33 -52.23 10.39 -10.94
CA VAL A 33 -53.14 11.16 -11.81
C VAL A 33 -54.54 10.53 -11.89
N ARG A 34 -54.65 9.20 -11.80
CA ARG A 34 -55.91 8.46 -11.83
C ARG A 34 -56.07 7.52 -10.63
N PRO A 35 -56.50 8.05 -9.46
CA PRO A 35 -56.59 7.27 -8.22
C PRO A 35 -57.70 6.21 -8.23
N ASN A 36 -58.70 6.33 -9.11
CA ASN A 36 -59.80 5.37 -9.21
C ASN A 36 -59.40 4.03 -9.85
N ASP A 37 -58.24 3.98 -10.52
CA ASP A 37 -57.70 2.75 -11.13
C ASP A 37 -56.84 1.93 -10.15
N PHE A 38 -56.83 2.32 -8.86
CA PHE A 38 -56.07 1.64 -7.81
C PHE A 38 -56.71 0.28 -7.47
N THR A 39 -56.15 -0.79 -8.05
CA THR A 39 -56.58 -2.16 -7.77
C THR A 39 -55.71 -2.81 -6.68
N PRO A 40 -56.23 -3.80 -5.93
CA PRO A 40 -55.46 -4.55 -4.94
C PRO A 40 -54.19 -5.19 -5.52
N PHE A 41 -54.23 -5.58 -6.80
CA PHE A 41 -53.09 -6.14 -7.52
C PHE A 41 -51.93 -5.14 -7.67
N VAL A 42 -52.26 -3.89 -8.03
CA VAL A 42 -51.28 -2.80 -8.15
C VAL A 42 -50.65 -2.47 -6.80
N GLN A 43 -51.43 -2.49 -5.72
CA GLN A 43 -50.92 -2.31 -4.36
C GLN A 43 -49.88 -3.38 -4.00
N VAL A 44 -50.15 -4.66 -4.28
CA VAL A 44 -49.21 -5.76 -4.02
C VAL A 44 -47.91 -5.58 -4.81
N LEU A 45 -48.00 -5.22 -6.10
CA LEU A 45 -46.81 -4.99 -6.93
C LEU A 45 -45.97 -3.80 -6.43
N LEU A 46 -46.61 -2.70 -6.03
CA LEU A 46 -45.94 -1.54 -5.47
C LEU A 46 -45.25 -1.90 -4.14
N SER A 47 -45.93 -2.62 -3.26
CA SER A 47 -45.35 -3.07 -1.98
C SER A 47 -44.16 -4.01 -2.19
N LEU A 48 -44.23 -4.94 -3.15
CA LEU A 48 -43.13 -5.85 -3.46
C LEU A 48 -41.93 -5.09 -4.06
N PHE A 49 -42.19 -4.10 -4.91
CA PHE A 49 -41.14 -3.22 -5.43
C PHE A 49 -40.44 -2.43 -4.32
N LEU A 50 -41.21 -1.75 -3.47
CA LEU A 50 -40.67 -0.99 -2.35
C LEU A 50 -39.89 -1.88 -1.39
N PHE A 51 -40.34 -3.12 -1.18
CA PHE A 51 -39.61 -4.11 -0.40
C PHE A 51 -38.28 -4.48 -1.04
N VAL A 52 -38.24 -4.78 -2.35
CA VAL A 52 -36.98 -5.08 -3.07
C VAL A 52 -36.03 -3.88 -3.04
N LEU A 53 -36.54 -2.67 -3.22
CA LEU A 53 -35.75 -1.44 -3.19
C LEU A 53 -35.19 -1.18 -1.78
N ALA A 54 -36.02 -1.31 -0.74
CA ALA A 54 -35.59 -1.20 0.64
C ALA A 54 -34.55 -2.28 1.02
N TYR A 55 -34.77 -3.53 0.60
CA TYR A 55 -33.82 -4.61 0.77
C TYR A 55 -32.49 -4.31 0.07
N TRP A 56 -32.52 -3.80 -1.16
CA TRP A 56 -31.32 -3.45 -1.92
C TRP A 56 -30.52 -2.33 -1.26
N ILE A 57 -31.20 -1.27 -0.82
CA ILE A 57 -30.58 -0.17 -0.08
C ILE A 57 -29.98 -0.68 1.24
N GLY A 58 -30.73 -1.47 1.99
CA GLY A 58 -30.27 -2.08 3.25
C GLY A 58 -29.05 -2.96 3.03
N TYR A 59 -29.07 -3.82 2.02
CA TYR A 59 -27.96 -4.70 1.66
C TYR A 59 -26.69 -3.91 1.30
N LYS A 60 -26.81 -2.86 0.49
CA LYS A 60 -25.69 -1.97 0.15
C LYS A 60 -25.12 -1.26 1.39
N ALA A 61 -25.99 -0.80 2.29
CA ALA A 61 -25.58 -0.13 3.53
C ALA A 61 -24.85 -1.10 4.47
N GLU A 62 -25.33 -2.34 4.62
CA GLU A 62 -24.67 -3.36 5.43
C GLU A 62 -23.31 -3.77 4.86
N ILE A 63 -23.17 -3.90 3.54
CA ILE A 63 -21.85 -4.14 2.92
C ILE A 63 -20.89 -2.99 3.21
N ALA A 64 -21.33 -1.75 3.02
CA ALA A 64 -20.48 -0.58 3.27
C ALA A 64 -20.06 -0.50 4.74
N LYS A 65 -20.98 -0.81 5.66
CA LYS A 65 -20.71 -0.88 7.10
C LYS A 65 -19.75 -2.01 7.47
N ALA A 66 -19.91 -3.18 6.85
CA ALA A 66 -19.01 -4.31 7.04
C ALA A 66 -17.60 -4.02 6.50
N ALA A 67 -17.50 -3.39 5.33
CA ALA A 67 -16.23 -2.93 4.76
C ALA A 67 -15.55 -1.92 5.68
N LYS A 68 -16.30 -0.92 6.17
CA LYS A 68 -15.77 0.05 7.15
C LYS A 68 -15.28 -0.63 8.42
N ALA A 69 -16.07 -1.53 9.01
CA ALA A 69 -15.68 -2.24 10.23
C ALA A 69 -14.45 -3.17 10.03
N ALA A 70 -14.26 -3.70 8.82
CA ALA A 70 -13.04 -4.44 8.47
C ALA A 70 -11.84 -3.49 8.34
N ASN A 71 -12.00 -2.36 7.65
CA ASN A 71 -10.95 -1.37 7.45
C ASN A 71 -10.49 -0.74 8.77
N ASP A 72 -11.42 -0.43 9.69
CA ASP A 72 -11.12 0.07 11.03
C ASP A 72 -10.17 -0.86 11.81
N ARG A 73 -10.19 -2.17 11.52
CA ARG A 73 -9.30 -3.17 12.16
C ARG A 73 -8.00 -3.34 11.41
N TRP A 74 -8.01 -3.27 10.09
CA TRP A 74 -6.87 -3.63 9.23
C TRP A 74 -5.94 -2.45 8.98
N LEU A 75 -6.45 -1.23 8.87
CA LEU A 75 -5.63 -0.04 8.61
C LEU A 75 -4.60 0.23 9.71
N PRO A 76 -4.92 0.17 11.02
CA PRO A 76 -3.91 0.35 12.08
C PRO A 76 -2.85 -0.76 12.07
N GLN A 77 -3.24 -1.98 11.68
CA GLN A 77 -2.30 -3.09 11.56
C GLN A 77 -1.35 -2.88 10.39
N ALA A 78 -1.87 -2.46 9.23
CA ALA A 78 -1.06 -2.12 8.07
C ALA A 78 -0.07 -0.98 8.37
N GLU A 79 -0.54 0.09 9.05
CA GLU A 79 0.32 1.18 9.53
C GLU A 79 1.49 0.64 10.39
N SER A 80 1.18 -0.23 11.36
CA SER A 80 2.20 -0.83 12.23
C SER A 80 3.20 -1.71 11.48
N VAL A 81 2.75 -2.43 10.46
CA VAL A 81 3.60 -3.29 9.61
C VAL A 81 4.54 -2.42 8.78
N ILE A 82 4.04 -1.36 8.14
CA ILE A 82 4.88 -0.41 7.39
C ILE A 82 5.97 0.17 8.29
N TYR A 83 5.66 0.60 9.52
CA TYR A 83 6.69 1.14 10.43
C TYR A 83 7.78 0.12 10.77
N ARG A 84 7.41 -1.14 10.97
CA ARG A 84 8.37 -2.22 11.23
C ARG A 84 9.23 -2.48 10.00
N LEU A 85 8.63 -2.53 8.81
CA LEU A 85 9.34 -2.74 7.55
C LEU A 85 10.29 -1.58 7.25
N LEU A 86 9.89 -0.33 7.48
CA LEU A 86 10.75 0.84 7.34
C LEU A 86 11.97 0.77 8.26
N THR A 87 11.75 0.44 9.53
CA THR A 87 12.84 0.29 10.50
C THR A 87 13.78 -0.85 10.09
N LEU A 88 13.22 -1.98 9.65
CA LEU A 88 14.00 -3.15 9.21
C LEU A 88 14.83 -2.83 7.95
N ARG A 89 14.23 -2.17 6.95
CA ARG A 89 14.92 -1.69 5.74
C ARG A 89 16.10 -0.81 6.10
N THR A 90 15.91 0.16 6.99
CA THR A 90 16.98 1.05 7.46
C THR A 90 18.11 0.28 8.13
N ASN A 91 17.79 -0.69 8.99
CA ASN A 91 18.79 -1.52 9.65
C ASN A 91 19.56 -2.40 8.67
N VAL A 92 18.86 -3.06 7.72
CA VAL A 92 19.46 -3.92 6.70
C VAL A 92 20.39 -3.12 5.80
N ARG A 93 19.98 -1.92 5.35
CA ARG A 93 20.86 -1.02 4.59
C ARG A 93 22.07 -0.57 5.40
N GLY A 94 21.86 -0.24 6.68
CA GLY A 94 22.95 0.09 7.60
C GLY A 94 23.95 -1.05 7.78
N PHE A 95 23.47 -2.30 7.84
CA PHE A 95 24.34 -3.48 7.89
C PHE A 95 25.05 -3.72 6.57
N SER A 96 24.38 -3.59 5.42
CA SER A 96 25.03 -3.68 4.10
C SER A 96 26.16 -2.67 3.98
N ASP A 97 25.90 -1.39 4.30
CA ASP A 97 26.91 -0.32 4.29
C ASP A 97 28.07 -0.63 5.24
N SER A 98 27.78 -1.13 6.45
CA SER A 98 28.82 -1.48 7.42
C SER A 98 29.65 -2.69 6.99
N THR A 99 29.03 -3.71 6.39
CA THR A 99 29.73 -4.88 5.86
C THR A 99 30.63 -4.46 4.71
N LYS A 100 30.17 -3.59 3.81
CA LYS A 100 31.01 -3.03 2.72
C LYS A 100 32.23 -2.30 3.28
N SER A 101 32.04 -1.43 4.28
CA SER A 101 33.16 -0.66 4.86
C SER A 101 34.16 -1.53 5.62
N SER A 102 33.68 -2.46 6.47
CA SER A 102 34.56 -3.35 7.23
C SER A 102 35.39 -4.26 6.31
N CYS A 103 34.91 -4.58 5.12
CA CYS A 103 35.67 -5.40 4.18
C CYS A 103 36.70 -4.62 3.38
N SER A 104 36.54 -3.32 3.19
CA SER A 104 37.64 -2.46 2.72
C SER A 104 38.70 -2.24 3.80
N GLU A 105 38.31 -2.21 5.08
CA GLU A 105 39.21 -1.99 6.22
C GLU A 105 39.91 -3.27 6.70
N ALA A 106 39.39 -4.45 6.37
CA ALA A 106 39.97 -5.74 6.77
C ALA A 106 41.44 -5.93 6.37
N THR A 107 41.85 -5.35 5.24
CA THR A 107 43.26 -5.33 4.80
C THR A 107 44.16 -4.48 5.71
N CYS A 108 43.60 -3.46 6.37
CA CYS A 108 44.32 -2.62 7.33
C CYS A 108 44.48 -3.33 8.69
N ASP A 109 43.46 -4.07 9.12
CA ASP A 109 43.45 -4.75 10.43
C ASP A 109 44.25 -6.06 10.44
N LEU A 110 44.40 -6.71 9.29
CA LEU A 110 45.21 -7.93 9.13
C LEU A 110 46.27 -7.75 8.04
N PRO A 111 47.42 -7.11 8.34
CA PRO A 111 48.50 -6.93 7.36
C PRO A 111 49.10 -8.25 6.88
N GLU A 112 48.93 -9.35 7.63
CA GLU A 112 49.34 -10.69 7.23
C GLU A 112 48.58 -11.20 5.99
N LEU A 113 47.37 -10.68 5.73
CA LEU A 113 46.64 -10.99 4.50
C LEU A 113 47.36 -10.48 3.25
N ASP A 114 48.33 -9.57 3.38
CA ASP A 114 49.13 -9.06 2.27
C ASP A 114 50.16 -10.06 1.73
N ASP A 115 50.49 -11.11 2.50
CA ASP A 115 51.42 -12.16 2.09
C ASP A 115 50.90 -12.92 0.85
N PRO A 116 51.73 -13.10 -0.21
CA PRO A 116 51.36 -13.93 -1.36
C PRO A 116 50.93 -15.36 -0.98
N ALA A 117 51.41 -15.93 0.13
CA ALA A 117 51.00 -17.24 0.63
C ALA A 117 49.52 -17.26 1.08
N LEU A 118 48.96 -16.12 1.49
CA LEU A 118 47.59 -15.97 1.98
C LEU A 118 46.64 -15.33 0.96
N LYS A 119 47.08 -15.17 -0.30
CA LYS A 119 46.28 -14.61 -1.40
C LYS A 119 44.92 -15.29 -1.57
N ALA A 120 44.86 -16.62 -1.44
CA ALA A 120 43.61 -17.37 -1.56
C ALA A 120 42.60 -17.01 -0.45
N VAL A 121 43.09 -16.77 0.77
CA VAL A 121 42.26 -16.36 1.92
C VAL A 121 41.72 -14.95 1.68
N ARG A 122 42.55 -14.03 1.19
CA ARG A 122 42.11 -12.67 0.82
C ARG A 122 41.00 -12.68 -0.23
N ILE A 123 41.18 -13.47 -1.30
CA ILE A 123 40.17 -13.58 -2.36
C ILE A 123 38.87 -14.15 -1.80
N LYS A 124 38.95 -15.22 -0.99
CA LYS A 124 37.77 -15.82 -0.36
C LYS A 124 37.06 -14.82 0.55
N MET A 125 37.78 -14.13 1.42
CA MET A 125 37.22 -13.14 2.33
C MET A 125 36.54 -11.98 1.60
N LYS A 126 37.17 -11.48 0.53
CA LYS A 126 36.59 -10.46 -0.35
C LYS A 126 35.30 -10.96 -1.01
N SER A 127 35.34 -12.16 -1.59
CA SER A 127 34.17 -12.79 -2.23
C SER A 127 33.02 -13.03 -1.25
N ASP A 128 33.31 -13.55 -0.06
CA ASP A 128 32.31 -13.81 0.98
C ASP A 128 31.67 -12.50 1.47
N CYS A 129 32.47 -11.44 1.54
CA CYS A 129 31.96 -10.14 1.94
C CYS A 129 31.13 -9.45 0.85
N GLU A 130 31.62 -9.41 -0.39
CA GLU A 130 30.85 -8.87 -1.52
C GLU A 130 29.52 -9.61 -1.64
N GLY A 131 29.55 -10.95 -1.59
CA GLY A 131 28.35 -11.78 -1.60
C GLY A 131 27.39 -11.51 -0.44
N SER A 132 27.91 -11.32 0.77
CA SER A 132 27.08 -11.00 1.95
C SER A 132 26.46 -9.61 1.85
N SER A 133 27.23 -8.61 1.40
CA SER A 133 26.74 -7.24 1.23
C SER A 133 25.67 -7.14 0.12
N GLN A 134 25.85 -7.88 -0.97
CA GLN A 134 24.89 -7.95 -2.07
C GLN A 134 23.57 -8.57 -1.60
N ARG A 135 23.63 -9.68 -0.86
CA ARG A 135 22.43 -10.33 -0.29
C ARG A 135 21.66 -9.39 0.64
N LEU A 136 22.37 -8.60 1.46
CA LEU A 136 21.72 -7.60 2.33
C LEU A 136 21.08 -6.48 1.51
N ASP A 137 21.70 -6.06 0.41
CA ASP A 137 21.14 -5.05 -0.49
C ASP A 137 19.87 -5.57 -1.20
N ASP A 138 19.90 -6.81 -1.67
CA ASP A 138 18.76 -7.50 -2.28
C ASP A 138 17.58 -7.61 -1.28
N ILE A 139 17.86 -7.95 -0.01
CA ILE A 139 16.83 -7.93 1.06
C ILE A 139 16.30 -6.50 1.26
N GLY A 140 17.17 -5.49 1.23
CA GLY A 140 16.78 -4.09 1.29
C GLY A 140 15.81 -3.70 0.18
N HIS A 141 16.00 -4.20 -1.04
CA HIS A 141 15.08 -4.01 -2.17
C HIS A 141 13.75 -4.76 -1.98
N GLN A 142 13.79 -6.02 -1.55
CA GLN A 142 12.58 -6.79 -1.26
C GLN A 142 11.71 -6.14 -0.17
N LEU A 143 12.34 -5.53 0.83
CA LEU A 143 11.62 -4.78 1.87
C LEU A 143 10.97 -3.52 1.31
N GLU A 144 11.57 -2.86 0.33
CA GLU A 144 10.97 -1.69 -0.33
C GLU A 144 9.73 -2.08 -1.13
N ASP A 145 9.79 -3.19 -1.87
CA ASP A 145 8.65 -3.71 -2.60
C ASP A 145 7.51 -4.08 -1.64
N ALA A 146 7.83 -4.73 -0.52
CA ALA A 146 6.85 -5.03 0.52
C ALA A 146 6.21 -3.76 1.11
N ILE A 147 6.99 -2.70 1.38
CA ILE A 147 6.46 -1.41 1.85
C ILE A 147 5.52 -0.81 0.80
N SER A 148 5.88 -0.88 -0.49
CA SER A 148 5.07 -0.38 -1.61
C SER A 148 3.72 -1.12 -1.71
N ASP A 149 3.72 -2.44 -1.54
CA ASP A 149 2.50 -3.24 -1.55
C ASP A 149 1.57 -2.89 -0.37
N TRP A 150 2.13 -2.68 0.83
CA TRP A 150 1.34 -2.21 1.97
C TRP A 150 0.80 -0.79 1.78
N ARG A 151 1.56 0.09 1.12
CA ARG A 151 1.09 1.43 0.76
C ARG A 151 -0.10 1.39 -0.19
N ARG A 152 -0.03 0.55 -1.24
CA ARG A 152 -1.14 0.32 -2.17
C ARG A 152 -2.35 -0.27 -1.45
N PHE A 153 -2.13 -1.19 -0.52
CA PHE A 153 -3.21 -1.75 0.30
C PHE A 153 -3.90 -0.65 1.13
N ILE A 154 -3.15 0.23 1.78
CA ILE A 154 -3.73 1.35 2.54
C ILE A 154 -4.49 2.29 1.60
N GLU A 155 -3.90 2.69 0.48
CA GLU A 155 -4.53 3.57 -0.51
C GLU A 155 -5.86 3.01 -1.04
N ALA A 156 -5.93 1.69 -1.27
CA ALA A 156 -7.14 1.04 -1.76
C ALA A 156 -8.26 0.92 -0.70
N ASN A 157 -7.94 0.98 0.59
CA ASN A 157 -8.89 0.69 1.67
C ASN A 157 -9.16 1.87 2.62
N CYS A 158 -8.36 2.93 2.59
CA CYS A 158 -8.57 4.09 3.43
C CYS A 158 -9.58 5.07 2.79
N HIS A 159 -10.37 5.78 3.60
CA HIS A 159 -11.31 6.79 3.09
C HIS A 159 -11.33 8.07 3.93
N GLY A 160 -11.24 9.24 3.29
CA GLY A 160 -11.36 10.52 3.97
C GLY A 160 -10.12 10.91 4.78
N GLU A 161 -10.31 11.51 5.95
CA GLU A 161 -9.25 12.13 6.75
C GLU A 161 -8.25 11.13 7.35
N GLU A 162 -8.68 9.89 7.59
CA GLU A 162 -7.82 8.82 8.08
C GLU A 162 -6.68 8.46 7.12
N CYS A 163 -6.91 8.54 5.80
CA CYS A 163 -5.85 8.37 4.81
C CYS A 163 -4.74 9.39 5.01
N ALA A 164 -5.10 10.67 5.12
CA ALA A 164 -4.16 11.77 5.23
C ALA A 164 -3.30 11.61 6.50
N ARG A 165 -3.95 11.30 7.63
CA ARG A 165 -3.26 11.03 8.91
C ARG A 165 -2.22 9.91 8.79
N ILE A 166 -2.59 8.79 8.17
CA ILE A 166 -1.68 7.63 8.02
C ILE A 166 -0.51 8.00 7.10
N TRP A 167 -0.77 8.69 5.99
CA TRP A 167 0.27 9.10 5.05
C TRP A 167 1.25 10.11 5.65
N ASP A 168 0.76 11.09 6.42
CA ASP A 168 1.60 12.05 7.13
C ASP A 168 2.51 11.33 8.13
N ALA A 169 1.95 10.42 8.91
CA ALA A 169 2.72 9.68 9.91
C ALA A 169 3.77 8.74 9.27
N ILE A 170 3.48 8.13 8.11
CA ILE A 170 4.46 7.36 7.33
C ILE A 170 5.58 8.26 6.82
N ARG A 171 5.26 9.42 6.24
CA ARG A 171 6.27 10.36 5.71
C ARG A 171 7.17 10.91 6.81
N ASP A 172 6.59 11.30 7.94
CA ASP A 172 7.35 11.78 9.10
C ASP A 172 8.32 10.70 9.62
N ARG A 173 7.87 9.44 9.64
CA ARG A 173 8.71 8.31 10.05
C ARG A 173 9.86 8.08 9.09
N GLU A 174 9.62 8.17 7.79
CA GLU A 174 10.66 8.05 6.77
C GLU A 174 11.69 9.17 6.89
N ALA A 175 11.23 10.42 6.96
CA ALA A 175 12.10 11.57 7.12
C ALA A 175 13.01 11.44 8.36
N ARG A 176 12.45 10.97 9.49
CA ARG A 176 13.23 10.73 10.70
C ARG A 176 14.28 9.63 10.51
N LEU A 177 13.91 8.50 9.88
CA LEU A 177 14.86 7.42 9.63
C LEU A 177 15.97 7.84 8.65
N GLU A 178 15.66 8.66 7.65
CA GLU A 178 16.65 9.22 6.74
C GLU A 178 17.62 10.17 7.45
N GLN A 179 17.12 11.00 8.36
CA GLN A 179 17.96 11.84 9.24
C GLN A 179 18.88 10.97 10.11
N GLU A 180 18.35 9.94 10.77
CA GLU A 180 19.16 9.02 11.58
C GLU A 180 20.27 8.35 10.75
N ILE A 181 19.99 7.96 9.51
CA ILE A 181 21.00 7.40 8.60
C ILE A 181 22.06 8.45 8.28
N LYS A 182 21.66 9.67 7.96
CA LYS A 182 22.57 10.76 7.62
C LYS A 182 23.49 11.10 8.79
N GLU A 183 22.94 11.24 9.99
CA GLU A 183 23.70 11.48 11.22
C GLU A 183 24.70 10.36 11.52
N ARG A 184 24.30 9.09 11.34
CA ARG A 184 25.22 7.96 11.50
C ARG A 184 26.36 8.00 10.47
N LYS A 185 26.08 8.38 9.22
CA LYS A 185 27.10 8.53 8.16
C LYS A 185 28.06 9.67 8.48
N GLU A 186 27.56 10.82 8.92
CA GLU A 186 28.39 11.96 9.34
C GLU A 186 29.24 11.63 10.58
N ALA A 187 28.68 10.92 11.56
CA ALA A 187 29.41 10.48 12.74
C ALA A 187 30.53 9.48 12.39
N LYS A 188 30.28 8.55 11.46
CA LYS A 188 31.32 7.65 10.93
C LYS A 188 32.41 8.43 10.19
N ALA A 189 32.04 9.39 9.34
CA ALA A 189 32.99 10.22 8.61
C ALA A 189 33.89 11.05 9.55
N LYS A 190 33.33 11.66 10.60
CA LYS A 190 34.09 12.40 11.61
C LYS A 190 35.10 11.53 12.36
N LYS A 191 34.76 10.28 12.67
CA LYS A 191 35.69 9.33 13.30
C LYS A 191 36.83 8.88 12.38
N ALA A 192 36.65 8.96 11.06
CA ALA A 192 37.65 8.58 10.08
C ALA A 192 38.67 9.71 9.79
N LEU A 193 38.41 10.95 10.22
CA LEU A 193 39.39 12.03 10.15
C LEU A 193 40.42 11.90 11.29
N PRO A 194 41.73 12.00 11.01
CA PRO A 194 42.74 12.08 12.06
C PRO A 194 42.49 13.32 12.93
N PRO A 195 42.78 13.27 14.24
CA PRO A 195 42.61 14.44 15.11
C PRO A 195 43.39 15.63 14.54
N GLU A 196 42.74 16.81 14.47
CA GLU A 196 43.36 18.07 14.02
C GLU A 196 44.64 18.41 14.81
N ASP A 197 44.81 17.83 15.99
CA ASP A 197 45.95 18.02 16.89
C ASP A 197 47.18 17.14 16.54
N ALA A 198 47.11 16.32 15.48
CA ALA A 198 48.20 15.44 15.03
C ALA A 198 49.01 15.98 13.84
N LEU A 199 48.83 17.27 13.49
CA LEU A 199 49.60 18.00 12.48
C LEU A 199 50.47 19.09 13.10
#